data_AF-A0A378XCA4-F1
#
_entry.id   AF-A0A378XCA4-F1
#
_cell.length_a   1.000
_cell.length_b   1.000
_cell.length_c   1.000
_cell.angle_alpha   90.00
_cell.angle_beta   90.00
_cell.angle_gamma   90.00
#
_symmetry.space_group_name_H-M   'P 1'
#
loop_
_entity.id
_entity.type
_entity.pdbx_description
1 polymer ?
#
loop_
_entity_poly.entity_id
_entity_poly.type
_entity_poly.pdbx_seq_one_letter_code
_entity_poly.pdbx_strand_id
1 'polypeptide(L)'
;MIYIATTLSSFLLVLGTLLPILNPLYVTPIFWSMTAGASKEGRRIIARKVGIYVFCILLVSTLFGNLFLKMFGISIPIVQLAGGMIVVHAGWKLLNAEDPDSGHHEKLADDFNIEKAKANSFYPLTFPLTAGPGSIAAAITVGASLQRGVNGEQFFSVIGITLGCFLIGFLLYMSNRFAVKIMTKMGQTGMAVVMRLIAFLLICIGIQIMWNGIVELVISLRFSAHA
;
A
#
# COMPACT_ATOMS: atom_id res chain seq x y z
N MET A 1 -6.56 -24.41 17.73
CA MET A 1 -5.20 -23.82 17.71
C MET A 1 -4.77 -23.49 16.28
N ILE A 2 -4.89 -24.43 15.33
CA ILE A 2 -4.55 -24.25 13.91
C ILE A 2 -5.24 -23.01 13.29
N TYR A 3 -6.56 -22.88 13.41
CA TYR A 3 -7.30 -21.73 12.83
C TYR A 3 -6.87 -20.34 13.33
N ILE A 4 -6.50 -20.22 14.60
CA ILE A 4 -6.00 -18.97 15.17
C ILE A 4 -4.61 -18.67 14.60
N ALA A 5 -3.76 -19.68 14.47
CA ALA A 5 -2.45 -19.54 13.85
C ALA A 5 -2.58 -19.09 12.38
N THR A 6 -3.45 -19.71 11.58
CA THR A 6 -3.70 -19.31 10.18
C THR A 6 -4.15 -17.85 10.07
N THR A 7 -5.09 -17.43 10.94
CA THR A 7 -5.59 -16.06 10.98
C THR A 7 -4.45 -15.09 11.30
N LEU A 8 -3.66 -15.40 12.33
CA LEU A 8 -2.55 -14.57 12.79
C LEU A 8 -1.44 -14.48 11.73
N SER A 9 -1.06 -15.61 11.12
CA SER A 9 -0.06 -15.66 10.05
C SER A 9 -0.49 -14.82 8.85
N SER A 10 -1.75 -14.94 8.42
CA SER A 10 -2.29 -14.15 7.31
C SER A 10 -2.30 -12.65 7.63
N PHE A 11 -2.72 -12.29 8.84
CA PHE A 11 -2.71 -10.92 9.35
C PHE A 11 -1.30 -10.31 9.37
N LEU A 12 -0.34 -11.04 9.95
CA LEU A 12 1.05 -10.59 10.04
C LEU A 12 1.72 -10.48 8.66
N LEU A 13 1.40 -11.39 7.74
CA LEU A 13 1.93 -11.36 6.38
C LEU A 13 1.40 -10.15 5.60
N VAL A 14 0.10 -9.86 5.69
CA VAL A 14 -0.50 -8.66 5.10
C VAL A 14 0.13 -7.39 5.68
N LEU A 15 0.27 -7.32 7.01
CA LEU A 15 0.89 -6.17 7.64
C LEU A 15 2.36 -6.00 7.27
N GLY A 16 3.16 -7.05 7.40
CA GLY A 16 4.60 -7.00 7.14
C GLY A 16 4.93 -6.65 5.69
N THR A 17 4.06 -7.04 4.75
CA THR A 17 4.28 -6.76 3.32
C THR A 17 3.70 -5.39 2.91
N LEU A 18 2.46 -5.10 3.28
CA LEU A 18 1.73 -3.94 2.73
C LEU A 18 1.90 -2.67 3.56
N LEU A 19 2.10 -2.77 4.88
CA LEU A 19 2.25 -1.59 5.74
C LEU A 19 3.50 -0.76 5.38
N PRO A 20 4.69 -1.36 5.15
CA PRO A 20 5.85 -0.59 4.71
C PRO A 20 5.66 0.06 3.35
N ILE A 21 4.95 -0.58 2.44
CA ILE A 21 4.73 -0.08 1.07
C ILE A 21 3.78 1.13 1.09
N LEU A 22 2.67 1.02 1.82
CA LEU A 22 1.68 2.11 1.91
C LEU A 22 2.10 3.24 2.86
N ASN A 23 2.95 2.93 3.83
CA ASN A 23 3.57 3.80 4.80
C ASN A 23 2.79 5.09 5.17
N PRO A 24 2.06 5.07 6.29
CA PRO A 24 1.32 6.25 6.75
C PRO A 24 2.15 7.51 6.96
N LEU A 25 3.43 7.37 7.34
CA LEU A 25 4.32 8.52 7.57
C LEU A 25 4.71 9.20 6.27
N TYR A 26 4.85 8.46 5.17
CA TYR A 26 5.13 9.04 3.85
C TYR A 26 3.91 9.77 3.28
N VAL A 27 2.72 9.19 3.44
CA VAL A 27 1.47 9.74 2.90
C VAL A 27 1.03 10.99 3.66
N THR A 28 1.36 11.09 4.95
CA THR A 28 0.89 12.16 5.83
C THR A 28 1.31 13.59 5.39
N PRO A 29 2.58 13.89 5.06
CA PRO A 29 2.97 15.19 4.52
C PRO A 29 2.31 15.53 3.18
N ILE A 30 2.18 14.54 2.30
CA ILE A 30 1.52 14.72 0.98
C ILE A 30 0.05 15.07 1.20
N PHE A 31 -0.64 14.30 2.07
CA PHE A 31 -2.01 14.57 2.48
C PHE A 31 -2.16 15.97 3.12
N TRP A 32 -1.20 16.36 3.96
CA TRP A 32 -1.18 17.68 4.59
C TRP A 32 -1.09 18.81 3.55
N SER A 33 -0.13 18.72 2.63
CA SER A 33 0.08 19.69 1.55
C SER A 33 -1.15 19.80 0.63
N MET A 34 -1.68 18.66 0.19
CA MET A 34 -2.84 18.62 -0.70
C MET A 34 -4.14 19.12 -0.05
N THR A 35 -4.27 18.98 1.27
CA THR A 35 -5.43 19.48 2.01
C THR A 35 -5.19 20.83 2.68
N ALA A 36 -4.11 21.55 2.31
CA ALA A 36 -3.85 22.90 2.80
C ALA A 36 -4.95 23.84 2.32
N GLY A 37 -5.81 24.33 3.23
CA GLY A 37 -6.98 25.15 2.92
C GLY A 37 -8.32 24.52 3.30
N ALA A 38 -8.37 23.19 3.49
CA ALA A 38 -9.58 22.52 3.97
C ALA A 38 -9.86 22.81 5.46
N SER A 39 -11.14 22.91 5.82
CA SER A 39 -11.57 23.00 7.22
C SER A 39 -11.15 21.76 8.03
N LYS A 40 -11.05 21.87 9.36
CA LYS A 40 -10.69 20.73 10.24
C LYS A 40 -11.63 19.53 10.05
N GLU A 41 -12.92 19.80 9.90
CA GLU A 41 -13.94 18.79 9.67
C GLU A 41 -13.81 18.19 8.26
N GLY A 42 -13.60 19.03 7.25
CA GLY A 42 -13.39 18.58 5.88
C GLY A 42 -12.19 17.66 5.73
N ARG A 43 -11.06 18.03 6.34
CA ARG A 43 -9.84 17.19 6.35
C ARG A 43 -10.10 15.84 7.02
N ARG A 44 -10.89 15.78 8.09
CA ARG A 44 -11.26 14.50 8.75
C ARG A 44 -12.11 13.62 7.84
N ILE A 45 -13.04 14.20 7.08
CA ILE A 45 -13.88 13.47 6.11
C ILE A 45 -12.99 12.89 5.00
N ILE A 46 -12.07 13.68 4.44
CA ILE A 46 -11.15 13.23 3.40
C ILE A 46 -10.24 12.11 3.94
N ALA A 47 -9.63 12.29 5.12
CA ALA A 47 -8.78 11.27 5.74
C ALA A 47 -9.52 9.94 5.94
N ARG A 48 -10.79 9.98 6.38
CA ARG A 48 -11.62 8.78 6.55
C ARG A 48 -11.88 8.10 5.22
N LYS A 49 -12.20 8.86 4.17
CA LYS A 49 -12.42 8.31 2.83
C LYS A 49 -11.16 7.65 2.27
N VAL A 50 -10.00 8.29 2.40
CA VAL A 50 -8.71 7.71 1.98
C VAL A 50 -8.48 6.37 2.68
N GLY A 51 -8.67 6.30 4.00
CA GLY A 51 -8.53 5.04 4.74
C GLY A 51 -9.49 3.94 4.26
N ILE A 52 -10.75 4.28 3.98
CA ILE A 52 -11.75 3.35 3.44
C ILE A 52 -11.37 2.89 2.03
N TYR A 53 -10.98 3.81 1.15
CA TYR A 53 -10.62 3.47 -0.22
C TYR A 53 -9.37 2.60 -0.28
N VAL A 54 -8.35 2.89 0.53
CA VAL A 54 -7.16 2.03 0.62
C VAL A 54 -7.54 0.64 1.14
N PHE A 55 -8.37 0.56 2.19
CA PHE A 55 -8.89 -0.71 2.68
C PHE A 55 -9.58 -1.51 1.56
N CYS A 56 -10.50 -0.88 0.81
CA CYS A 56 -11.21 -1.53 -0.29
C CYS A 56 -10.27 -1.98 -1.41
N ILE A 57 -9.32 -1.13 -1.82
CA ILE A 57 -8.34 -1.46 -2.87
C ILE A 57 -7.48 -2.65 -2.45
N LEU A 58 -6.96 -2.65 -1.22
CA LEU A 58 -6.15 -3.74 -0.71
C LEU A 58 -6.96 -5.04 -0.61
N LEU A 59 -8.17 -4.96 -0.05
CA LEU A 59 -9.02 -6.14 0.14
C LEU A 59 -9.38 -6.76 -1.21
N VAL A 60 -9.83 -5.95 -2.18
CA VAL A 60 -10.19 -6.44 -3.52
C VAL A 60 -8.96 -6.99 -4.24
N SER A 61 -7.83 -6.29 -4.21
CA SER A 61 -6.60 -6.74 -4.87
C SER A 61 -6.06 -8.04 -4.26
N THR A 62 -6.13 -8.19 -2.93
CA THR A 62 -5.67 -9.40 -2.24
C THR A 62 -6.59 -10.58 -2.52
N LEU A 63 -7.91 -10.40 -2.52
CA LEU A 63 -8.85 -11.50 -2.68
C LEU A 63 -9.08 -11.89 -4.16
N PHE A 64 -9.25 -10.90 -5.03
CA PHE A 64 -9.65 -11.10 -6.43
C PHE A 64 -8.53 -10.87 -7.44
N GLY A 65 -7.37 -10.37 -7.00
CA GLY A 65 -6.23 -10.09 -7.87
C GLY A 65 -5.80 -11.25 -8.74
N ASN A 66 -5.64 -12.43 -8.15
CA ASN A 66 -5.26 -13.64 -8.87
C ASN A 66 -6.28 -14.01 -9.97
N LEU A 67 -7.58 -13.86 -9.69
CA LEU A 67 -8.63 -14.10 -10.68
C LEU A 67 -8.50 -13.11 -11.85
N PHE A 68 -8.28 -11.83 -11.55
CA PHE A 68 -8.07 -10.81 -12.56
C PHE A 68 -6.87 -11.14 -13.45
N LEU A 69 -5.73 -11.49 -12.86
CA LEU A 69 -4.52 -11.86 -13.60
C LEU A 69 -4.73 -13.06 -14.55
N LYS A 70 -5.47 -14.08 -14.10
CA LYS A 70 -5.80 -15.24 -14.92
C LYS A 70 -6.59 -14.88 -16.18
N MET A 71 -7.49 -13.90 -16.12
CA MET A 71 -8.24 -13.44 -17.30
C MET A 71 -7.34 -12.83 -18.38
N PHE A 72 -6.23 -12.20 -17.98
CA PHE A 72 -5.25 -11.63 -18.91
C PHE A 72 -4.12 -12.61 -19.27
N GLY A 73 -4.13 -13.83 -18.73
CA GLY A 73 -3.02 -14.78 -18.90
C GLY A 73 -1.71 -14.33 -18.25
N ILE A 74 -1.76 -13.42 -17.27
CA ILE A 74 -0.57 -12.91 -16.57
C ILE A 74 -0.28 -13.80 -15.37
N SER A 75 0.97 -14.26 -15.24
CA SER A 75 1.39 -15.06 -14.11
C SER A 75 1.72 -14.18 -12.88
N ILE A 76 1.49 -14.72 -11.67
CA ILE A 76 1.83 -14.03 -10.41
C ILE A 76 3.32 -13.61 -10.35
N PRO A 77 4.30 -14.44 -10.78
CA PRO A 77 5.71 -14.04 -10.79
C PRO A 77 6.01 -12.78 -11.63
N ILE A 78 5.31 -12.58 -12.76
CA ILE A 78 5.46 -11.38 -13.60
C ILE A 78 4.97 -10.14 -12.84
N VAL A 79 3.86 -10.26 -12.10
CA VAL A 79 3.33 -9.16 -11.28
C VAL A 79 4.23 -8.84 -10.10
N GLN A 80 4.85 -9.85 -9.49
CA GLN A 80 5.88 -9.65 -8.47
C GLN A 80 7.06 -8.84 -9.02
N LEU A 81 7.57 -9.21 -10.21
CA LEU A 81 8.65 -8.47 -10.86
C LEU A 81 8.27 -7.01 -11.13
N ALA A 82 7.11 -6.79 -11.77
CA ALA A 82 6.63 -5.45 -12.11
C ALA A 82 6.33 -4.60 -10.86
N GLY A 83 5.64 -5.19 -9.89
CA GLY A 83 5.30 -4.55 -8.63
C GLY A 83 6.52 -4.17 -7.82
N GLY A 84 7.48 -5.09 -7.70
CA GLY A 84 8.74 -4.85 -7.02
C GLY A 84 9.55 -3.72 -7.67
N MET A 85 9.60 -3.65 -9.01
CA MET A 85 10.22 -2.51 -9.71
C MET A 85 9.56 -1.17 -9.38
N ILE A 86 8.23 -1.13 -9.31
CA ILE A 86 7.49 0.09 -8.94
C ILE A 86 7.79 0.49 -7.50
N VAL A 87 7.87 -0.48 -6.57
CA VAL A 87 8.20 -0.23 -5.16
C VAL A 87 9.65 0.27 -5.01
N VAL A 88 10.60 -0.33 -5.73
CA VAL A 88 12.00 0.15 -5.77
C VAL A 88 12.06 1.57 -6.30
N HIS A 89 11.35 1.88 -7.39
CA HIS A 89 11.30 3.22 -7.95
C HIS A 89 10.70 4.24 -6.96
N ALA A 90 9.64 3.86 -6.24
CA ALA A 90 9.04 4.71 -5.21
C ALA A 90 10.02 4.98 -4.05
N GLY A 91 10.71 3.93 -3.56
CA GLY A 91 11.75 4.06 -2.54
C GLY A 91 12.91 4.93 -3.02
N TRP A 92 13.35 4.78 -4.27
CA TRP A 92 14.41 5.59 -4.88
C TRP A 92 14.02 7.07 -4.99
N LYS A 93 12.78 7.36 -5.40
CA LYS A 93 12.26 8.73 -5.44
C LYS A 93 12.22 9.35 -4.04
N LEU A 94 11.85 8.58 -3.01
CA LEU A 94 11.83 9.06 -1.64
C LEU A 94 13.24 9.30 -1.09
N LEU A 95 14.20 8.44 -1.46
CA LEU A 95 15.61 8.59 -1.05
C LEU A 95 16.23 9.88 -1.62
N ASN A 96 15.86 10.25 -2.84
CA ASN A 96 16.38 11.41 -3.57
C ASN A 96 15.46 12.64 -3.50
N ALA A 97 14.41 12.61 -2.67
CA ALA A 97 13.52 13.76 -2.53
C ALA A 97 14.26 14.93 -1.84
N GLU A 98 14.47 16.01 -2.57
CA GLU A 98 14.98 17.28 -2.04
C GLU A 98 13.85 17.98 -1.27
N ASP A 99 13.90 17.86 0.07
CA ASP A 99 12.99 18.43 1.06
C ASP A 99 11.47 18.17 0.85
N PRO A 100 10.66 18.12 1.92
CA PRO A 100 9.24 17.77 1.84
C PRO A 100 8.34 18.79 1.11
N ASP A 101 8.92 19.88 0.58
CA ASP A 101 8.21 21.03 0.01
C ASP A 101 8.22 21.06 -1.54
N SER A 102 8.95 20.18 -2.21
CA SER A 102 9.22 20.25 -3.66
C SER A 102 8.16 19.62 -4.58
N GLY A 103 6.95 19.33 -4.08
CA GLY A 103 5.87 18.77 -4.89
C GLY A 103 4.84 19.82 -5.27
N HIS A 104 4.79 20.21 -6.54
CA HIS A 104 3.70 20.94 -7.18
C HIS A 104 2.41 20.09 -7.15
N HIS A 105 1.84 19.91 -5.95
CA HIS A 105 0.59 19.24 -5.75
C HIS A 105 -0.51 20.27 -5.91
N GLU A 106 -1.34 20.08 -6.93
CA GLU A 106 -2.52 20.91 -7.16
C GLU A 106 -3.33 20.97 -5.86
N LYS A 107 -3.37 22.16 -5.26
CA LYS A 107 -4.01 22.36 -3.96
C LYS A 107 -5.48 22.02 -4.13
N LEU A 108 -6.01 21.11 -3.30
CA LEU A 108 -7.43 20.76 -3.32
C LEU A 108 -8.31 21.86 -2.68
N ALA A 109 -7.80 23.09 -2.58
CA ALA A 109 -8.23 24.13 -1.66
C ALA A 109 -9.35 25.04 -2.18
N ASP A 110 -9.83 24.83 -3.41
CA ASP A 110 -10.90 25.66 -3.96
C ASP A 110 -12.28 25.03 -3.75
N ASP A 111 -13.02 25.70 -2.87
CA ASP A 111 -14.45 25.55 -2.58
C ASP A 111 -14.88 24.17 -2.05
N PHE A 112 -15.25 24.11 -0.77
CA PHE A 112 -15.61 22.86 -0.09
C PHE A 112 -16.96 22.33 -0.59
N ASN A 113 -16.95 21.62 -1.72
CA ASN A 113 -18.07 20.83 -2.19
C ASN A 113 -17.82 19.35 -1.82
N ILE A 114 -18.81 18.70 -1.19
CA ILE A 114 -18.75 17.29 -0.78
C ILE A 114 -18.48 16.37 -1.98
N GLU A 115 -18.97 16.72 -3.17
CA GLU A 115 -18.73 16.01 -4.44
C GLU A 115 -17.26 16.15 -4.90
N LYS A 116 -16.71 17.37 -4.92
CA LYS A 116 -15.27 17.60 -5.18
C LYS A 116 -14.40 16.89 -4.15
N ALA A 117 -14.77 16.94 -2.87
CA ALA A 117 -14.06 16.23 -1.81
C ALA A 117 -14.17 14.69 -1.93
N LYS A 118 -15.20 14.13 -2.60
CA LYS A 118 -15.24 12.69 -2.96
C LYS A 118 -14.24 12.42 -4.09
N ALA A 119 -14.35 13.13 -5.21
CA ALA A 119 -13.47 12.95 -6.36
C ALA A 119 -11.98 13.07 -5.97
N ASN A 120 -11.66 14.14 -5.22
CA ASN A 120 -10.30 14.47 -4.79
C ASN A 120 -9.73 13.51 -3.75
N SER A 121 -10.60 12.87 -2.94
CA SER A 121 -10.17 11.86 -1.97
C SER A 121 -9.80 10.53 -2.62
N PHE A 122 -10.42 10.20 -3.76
CA PHE A 122 -10.07 9.00 -4.53
C PHE A 122 -8.85 9.27 -5.42
N TYR A 123 -8.94 10.25 -6.33
CA TYR A 123 -7.83 10.66 -7.19
C TYR A 123 -7.40 12.10 -6.87
N PRO A 124 -6.10 12.40 -6.72
CA PRO A 124 -4.95 11.49 -6.76
C PRO A 124 -4.58 10.89 -5.38
N LEU A 125 -5.22 11.35 -4.30
CA LEU A 125 -4.82 11.06 -2.90
C LEU A 125 -4.78 9.56 -2.57
N THR A 126 -5.86 8.83 -2.88
CA THR A 126 -5.88 7.39 -2.64
C THR A 126 -5.16 6.66 -3.76
N PHE A 127 -5.52 6.94 -5.01
CA PHE A 127 -4.90 6.36 -6.20
C PHE A 127 -4.41 7.47 -7.12
N PRO A 128 -3.13 7.49 -7.54
CA PRO A 128 -2.09 6.49 -7.30
C PRO A 128 -1.18 6.78 -6.09
N LEU A 129 -1.38 7.90 -5.35
CA LEU A 129 -0.40 8.37 -4.37
C LEU A 129 -0.26 7.49 -3.14
N THR A 130 -1.36 6.94 -2.63
CA THR A 130 -1.33 6.06 -1.44
C THR A 130 -1.32 4.59 -1.86
N ALA A 131 -2.40 4.09 -2.46
CA ALA A 131 -2.54 2.73 -2.95
C ALA A 131 -2.20 2.67 -4.44
N GLY A 132 -0.92 2.89 -4.76
CA GLY A 132 -0.41 2.85 -6.12
C GLY A 132 -0.28 1.44 -6.71
N PRO A 133 0.15 1.33 -7.97
CA PRO A 133 0.29 0.04 -8.66
C PRO A 133 1.28 -0.92 -7.98
N GLY A 134 2.32 -0.41 -7.29
CA GLY A 134 3.22 -1.23 -6.49
C GLY A 134 2.53 -1.90 -5.29
N SER A 135 1.69 -1.15 -4.56
CA SER A 135 0.90 -1.67 -3.44
C SER A 135 -0.16 -2.67 -3.91
N ILE A 136 -0.77 -2.45 -5.08
CA ILE A 136 -1.71 -3.39 -5.70
C ILE A 136 -0.98 -4.68 -6.06
N ALA A 137 0.15 -4.61 -6.75
CA ALA A 137 0.92 -5.80 -7.12
C ALA A 137 1.38 -6.62 -5.89
N ALA A 138 1.81 -5.93 -4.82
CA ALA A 138 2.14 -6.55 -3.54
C ALA A 138 0.90 -7.21 -2.89
N ALA A 139 -0.25 -6.55 -2.90
CA ALA A 139 -1.51 -7.12 -2.39
C ALA A 139 -1.92 -8.39 -3.14
N ILE A 140 -1.81 -8.39 -4.47
CA ILE A 140 -2.10 -9.57 -5.30
C ILE A 140 -1.13 -10.71 -4.96
N THR A 141 0.16 -10.40 -4.80
CA THR A 141 1.21 -11.37 -4.43
C THR A 141 0.95 -12.02 -3.07
N VAL A 142 0.58 -11.20 -2.08
CA VAL A 142 0.19 -11.67 -0.74
C VAL A 142 -1.03 -12.58 -0.83
N GLY A 143 -2.06 -12.15 -1.57
CA GLY A 143 -3.29 -12.92 -1.77
C GLY A 143 -3.04 -14.28 -2.41
N ALA A 144 -2.22 -14.32 -3.46
CA ALA A 144 -1.83 -15.54 -4.14
C ALA A 144 -1.03 -16.50 -3.24
N SER A 145 -0.22 -15.97 -2.32
CA SER A 145 0.54 -16.78 -1.37
C SER A 145 -0.37 -17.44 -0.33
N LEU A 146 -1.43 -16.74 0.09
CA LEU A 146 -2.40 -17.22 1.09
C LEU A 146 -3.46 -18.17 0.51
N GLN A 147 -3.72 -18.12 -0.80
CA GLN A 147 -4.66 -19.03 -1.48
C GLN A 147 -4.13 -20.47 -1.66
N ARG A 148 -2.86 -20.74 -1.35
CA ARG A 148 -2.25 -22.09 -1.43
C ARG A 148 -2.57 -23.00 -0.23
N GLY A 149 -3.32 -22.52 0.76
CA GLY A 149 -3.68 -23.28 1.98
C GLY A 149 -4.69 -24.42 1.76
N VAL A 150 -4.64 -25.42 2.64
CA VAL A 150 -5.47 -26.65 2.62
C VAL A 150 -6.97 -26.32 2.72
N ASN A 151 -7.79 -27.08 1.99
CA ASN A 151 -9.26 -26.98 1.97
C ASN A 151 -9.84 -27.09 3.39
N GLY A 152 -10.15 -25.94 4.01
CA GLY A 152 -10.65 -25.83 5.39
C GLY A 152 -10.14 -24.59 6.14
N GLU A 153 -8.96 -24.08 5.79
CA GLU A 153 -8.34 -22.91 6.44
C GLU A 153 -8.61 -21.57 5.73
N GLN A 154 -9.13 -21.63 4.49
CA GLN A 154 -9.34 -20.46 3.64
C GLN A 154 -10.21 -19.38 4.31
N PHE A 155 -11.25 -19.78 5.04
CA PHE A 155 -12.12 -18.84 5.75
C PHE A 155 -11.35 -18.02 6.80
N PHE A 156 -10.47 -18.67 7.56
CA PHE A 156 -9.65 -18.03 8.59
C PHE A 156 -8.55 -17.15 7.98
N SER A 157 -7.98 -17.56 6.84
CA SER A 157 -7.07 -16.70 6.08
C SER A 157 -7.74 -15.42 5.60
N VAL A 158 -8.98 -15.50 5.10
CA VAL A 158 -9.76 -14.31 4.68
C VAL A 158 -10.04 -13.37 5.84
N ILE A 159 -10.33 -13.90 7.03
CA ILE A 159 -10.47 -13.08 8.25
C ILE A 159 -9.16 -12.35 8.55
N GLY A 160 -8.03 -13.07 8.55
CA GLY A 160 -6.71 -12.48 8.80
C GLY A 160 -6.35 -11.40 7.79
N ILE A 161 -6.62 -11.63 6.50
CA ILE A 161 -6.43 -10.65 5.43
C ILE A 161 -7.29 -9.40 5.67
N THR A 162 -8.57 -9.60 5.98
CA THR A 162 -9.52 -8.51 6.19
C THR A 162 -9.11 -7.66 7.39
N LEU A 163 -8.70 -8.29 8.49
CA LEU A 163 -8.19 -7.60 9.68
C LEU A 163 -6.89 -6.82 9.38
N GLY A 164 -5.98 -7.41 8.59
CA GLY A 164 -4.73 -6.76 8.20
C GLY A 164 -4.98 -5.53 7.33
N CYS A 165 -5.80 -5.66 6.29
CA CYS A 165 -6.19 -4.54 5.43
C CYS A 165 -6.92 -3.46 6.23
N PHE A 166 -7.82 -3.85 7.14
CA PHE A 166 -8.57 -2.93 7.99
C PHE A 166 -7.62 -2.14 8.89
N LEU A 167 -6.65 -2.80 9.53
CA LEU A 167 -5.68 -2.12 10.38
C LEU A 167 -4.83 -1.13 9.57
N ILE A 168 -4.40 -1.48 8.35
CA ILE A 168 -3.64 -0.56 7.49
C ILE A 168 -4.48 0.68 7.13
N GLY A 169 -5.73 0.48 6.67
CA GLY A 169 -6.64 1.58 6.37
C GLY A 169 -6.93 2.45 7.59
N PHE A 170 -7.06 1.84 8.76
CA PHE A 170 -7.24 2.53 10.04
C PHE A 170 -5.99 3.34 10.44
N LEU A 171 -4.79 2.78 10.30
CA LEU A 171 -3.53 3.46 10.58
C LEU A 171 -3.33 4.66 9.65
N LEU A 172 -3.64 4.52 8.36
CA LEU A 172 -3.62 5.63 7.40
C LEU A 172 -4.61 6.73 7.79
N TYR A 173 -5.83 6.36 8.16
CA TYR A 173 -6.82 7.33 8.66
C TYR A 173 -6.31 8.05 9.92
N MET A 174 -5.75 7.32 10.89
CA MET A 174 -5.18 7.91 12.11
C MET A 174 -4.03 8.86 11.79
N SER A 175 -3.09 8.44 10.96
CA SER A 175 -1.93 9.24 10.56
C SER A 175 -2.37 10.54 9.86
N ASN A 176 -3.25 10.43 8.87
CA ASN A 176 -3.78 11.59 8.14
C ASN A 176 -4.66 12.51 9.03
N ARG A 177 -5.41 11.94 9.98
CA ARG A 177 -6.19 12.72 10.95
C ARG A 177 -5.29 13.54 11.87
N PHE A 178 -4.14 12.99 12.26
CA PHE A 178 -3.16 13.66 13.11
C PHE A 178 -2.01 14.31 12.33
N ALA A 179 -2.14 14.46 11.02
CA ALA A 179 -1.11 15.00 10.13
C ALA A 179 -0.49 16.30 10.66
N VAL A 180 -1.33 17.25 11.12
CA VAL A 180 -0.90 18.51 11.73
C VAL A 180 0.08 18.25 12.87
N LYS A 181 -0.29 17.38 13.82
CA LYS A 181 0.47 17.12 15.04
C LYS A 181 1.75 16.36 14.75
N ILE A 182 1.72 15.45 13.78
CA ILE A 182 2.88 14.68 13.34
C ILE A 182 3.91 15.64 12.73
N MET A 183 3.47 16.49 11.79
CA MET A 183 4.32 17.49 11.14
C MET A 183 4.90 18.50 12.14
N THR A 184 4.11 18.99 13.09
CA THR A 184 4.59 19.97 14.09
C THR A 184 5.51 19.36 15.16
N LYS A 185 5.41 18.05 15.44
CA LYS A 185 6.25 17.39 16.47
C LYS A 185 7.56 16.83 15.92
N MET A 186 7.57 16.29 14.69
CA MET A 186 8.78 15.67 14.12
C MET A 186 9.83 16.68 13.65
N GLY A 187 9.42 17.92 13.34
CA GLY A 187 10.29 18.91 12.72
C GLY A 187 10.80 18.47 11.33
N GLN A 188 11.48 19.37 10.61
CA GLN A 188 11.99 19.06 9.27
C GLN A 188 13.09 17.98 9.31
N THR A 189 14.03 18.09 10.25
CA THR A 189 15.17 17.15 10.36
C THR A 189 14.75 15.73 10.74
N GLY A 190 13.84 15.58 11.71
CA GLY A 190 13.33 14.28 12.13
C GLY A 190 12.55 13.58 11.03
N MET A 191 11.77 14.35 10.27
CA MET A 191 11.06 13.85 9.09
C MET A 191 12.02 13.36 8.01
N ALA A 192 13.07 14.12 7.70
CA ALA A 192 14.06 13.73 6.71
C ALA A 192 14.74 12.39 7.05
N VAL A 193 15.13 12.17 8.31
CA VAL A 193 15.75 10.91 8.76
C VAL A 193 14.77 9.74 8.62
N VAL A 194 13.54 9.90 9.12
CA VAL A 194 12.52 8.84 9.06
C VAL A 194 12.18 8.48 7.61
N MET A 195 12.04 9.48 6.74
CA MET A 195 11.79 9.26 5.31
C MET A 195 12.94 8.51 4.62
N ARG A 196 14.20 8.76 4.99
CA ARG A 196 15.35 8.00 4.48
C ARG A 196 15.35 6.54 4.94
N LEU A 197 14.99 6.27 6.20
CA LEU A 197 14.86 4.90 6.71
C LEU A 197 13.74 4.13 6.00
N ILE A 198 12.61 4.78 5.77
CA ILE A 198 11.51 4.23 4.96
C ILE A 198 11.96 3.97 3.53
N ALA A 199 12.65 4.92 2.90
CA ALA A 199 13.10 4.79 1.52
C ALA A 199 13.98 3.55 1.33
N PHE A 200 14.91 3.34 2.27
CA PHE A 200 15.74 2.15 2.31
C PHE A 200 14.89 0.88 2.48
N LEU A 201 13.94 0.87 3.42
CA LEU A 201 13.05 -0.27 3.65
C LEU A 201 12.21 -0.62 2.38
N LEU A 202 11.69 0.39 1.69
CA LEU A 202 10.95 0.23 0.44
C LEU A 202 11.82 -0.41 -0.66
N ILE A 203 13.06 0.07 -0.84
CA ILE A 203 13.98 -0.52 -1.81
C ILE A 203 14.24 -1.99 -1.48
N CYS A 204 14.52 -2.32 -0.22
CA CYS A 204 14.73 -3.70 0.21
C CYS A 204 13.52 -4.59 -0.05
N ILE A 205 12.30 -4.13 0.27
CA ILE A 205 11.06 -4.88 0.05
C ILE A 205 10.80 -5.05 -1.45
N GLY A 206 11.01 -3.99 -2.24
CA GLY A 206 10.85 -4.05 -3.70
C GLY A 206 11.79 -5.09 -4.32
N ILE A 207 13.07 -5.09 -3.93
CA ILE A 207 14.05 -6.10 -4.38
C ILE A 207 13.63 -7.51 -3.94
N GLN A 208 13.16 -7.68 -2.70
CA GLN A 208 12.69 -8.99 -2.22
C GLN A 208 11.51 -9.52 -3.05
N ILE A 209 10.53 -8.67 -3.38
CA ILE A 209 9.40 -9.04 -4.22
C ILE A 209 9.87 -9.41 -5.62
N MET A 210 10.78 -8.63 -6.23
CA MET A 210 11.36 -8.96 -7.54
C MET A 210 12.09 -10.30 -7.50
N TRP A 211 12.90 -10.53 -6.47
CA TRP A 211 13.67 -11.76 -6.31
C TRP A 211 12.76 -13.00 -6.23
N ASN A 212 11.68 -12.93 -5.44
CA ASN A 212 10.70 -14.02 -5.35
C ASN A 212 10.09 -14.33 -6.73
N GLY A 213 9.77 -13.29 -7.51
CA GLY A 213 9.23 -13.45 -8.86
C GLY A 213 10.23 -14.08 -9.82
N ILE A 214 11.49 -13.66 -9.78
CA ILE A 214 12.57 -14.24 -10.60
C ILE A 214 12.76 -15.72 -10.27
N VAL A 215 12.81 -16.07 -8.98
CA VAL A 215 12.98 -17.47 -8.54
C VAL A 215 11.85 -18.34 -9.06
N GLU A 216 10.59 -17.91 -8.90
CA GLU A 216 9.43 -18.66 -9.42
C GLU A 216 9.46 -18.80 -10.96
N LEU A 217 9.88 -17.75 -11.69
CA LEU A 217 10.06 -17.82 -13.15
C LEU A 217 11.15 -18.81 -13.56
N VAL A 218 12.32 -18.77 -12.92
CA VAL A 218 13.43 -19.68 -13.23
C VAL A 218 13.04 -21.14 -12.96
N ILE A 219 12.34 -21.40 -11.86
CA ILE A 219 11.82 -22.74 -11.55
C ILE A 219 10.84 -23.20 -12.64
N SER A 220 9.91 -22.33 -13.08
CA SER A 220 8.94 -22.67 -14.13
C SER A 220 9.59 -23.02 -15.48
N LEU A 221 10.71 -22.37 -15.81
CA LEU A 221 11.50 -22.67 -17.01
C LEU A 221 12.18 -24.04 -16.92
N ARG A 222 12.74 -24.40 -15.74
CA ARG A 222 13.36 -25.72 -15.54
C ARG A 222 12.37 -26.87 -15.69
N PHE A 223 11.15 -26.72 -15.19
CA PHE A 223 10.10 -27.73 -15.36
C PHE A 223 9.66 -27.87 -16.82
N SER A 224 9.61 -26.77 -17.58
CA SER A 224 9.27 -26.80 -19.01
C SER A 224 10.37 -27.41 -19.88
N ALA A 225 11.62 -27.40 -19.43
CA ALA A 225 12.76 -27.97 -20.13
C ALA A 225 12.97 -29.48 -19.86
N HIS A 226 12.15 -30.10 -19.01
CA HIS A 226 12.19 -31.54 -18.69
C HIS A 226 10.86 -32.26 -19.03
N ALA A 227 9.94 -31.58 -19.71
CA ALA A 227 8.70 -32.14 -20.26
C ALA A 227 8.79 -32.17 -21.79
#